data_AF-A0A1M4W0S6-F1
#
_entry.id   AF-A0A1M4W0S6-F1
#
_cell.length_a   1.000
_cell.length_b   1.000
_cell.length_c   1.000
_cell.angle_alpha   90.00
_cell.angle_beta   90.00
_cell.angle_gamma   90.00
#
_symmetry.space_group_name_H-M   'P 1'
#
loop_
_entity.id
_entity.type
_entity.pdbx_description
1 polymer ?
#
loop_
_entity_poly.entity_id
_entity_poly.type
_entity_poly.pdbx_seq_one_letter_code
_entity_poly.pdbx_strand_id
1 'polypeptide(L)'
;MTKAPRKPAGSRAATGTTDGSVQHELPFDTDPPPGPQRSEMTPPKKTRKAGPRTGVQPRKAPKKADAAPKVRQRTASRSKAAAKEPTGFGAWLWLLVIGQLLVTARMIDTLMKMANVVGTEVWKEHPILVSADLALYGAAFLLQLAVLAAMALRKAQFVPLFITAVVVYFLIGRLESVLAIAFLGMDPGRLLTRAVLVPMAAELGVGLLWSAYVLRSRRVKNTFVR
;
A
#
# COMPACT_ATOMS: atom_id res chain seq x y z
N MET A 1 -56.08 -43.11 -35.75
CA MET A 1 -55.83 -44.34 -34.96
C MET A 1 -54.88 -44.00 -33.83
N THR A 2 -55.42 -44.02 -32.63
CA THR A 2 -54.92 -43.40 -31.40
C THR A 2 -54.18 -44.46 -30.57
N LYS A 3 -52.93 -44.20 -30.16
CA LYS A 3 -52.27 -44.96 -29.09
C LYS A 3 -51.41 -44.02 -28.24
N ALA A 4 -51.99 -43.57 -27.13
CA ALA A 4 -51.29 -43.31 -25.87
C ALA A 4 -51.59 -44.50 -24.92
N PRO A 5 -51.13 -44.49 -23.65
CA PRO A 5 -49.78 -44.36 -23.12
C PRO A 5 -49.41 -45.59 -22.26
N ARG A 6 -48.14 -45.74 -21.83
CA ARG A 6 -47.78 -46.65 -20.73
C ARG A 6 -46.82 -45.98 -19.75
N LYS A 7 -47.37 -45.62 -18.59
CA LYS A 7 -46.69 -45.51 -17.29
C LYS A 7 -46.81 -46.89 -16.62
N PRO A 8 -45.83 -47.33 -15.82
CA PRO A 8 -46.13 -47.40 -14.39
C PRO A 8 -44.95 -47.11 -13.44
N ALA A 9 -45.35 -46.77 -12.20
CA ALA A 9 -44.74 -47.01 -10.89
C ALA A 9 -43.20 -47.20 -10.81
N GLY A 10 -42.44 -46.43 -10.04
CA GLY A 10 -42.68 -46.00 -8.68
C GLY A 10 -41.64 -46.68 -7.77
N SER A 11 -40.81 -45.91 -7.06
CA SER A 11 -40.10 -46.44 -5.89
C SER A 11 -39.54 -45.33 -4.99
N ARG A 12 -40.08 -45.32 -3.77
CA ARG A 12 -39.48 -44.96 -2.48
C ARG A 12 -38.83 -43.59 -2.28
N ALA A 13 -39.60 -42.80 -1.53
CA ALA A 13 -39.11 -41.94 -0.47
C ALA A 13 -38.11 -42.66 0.46
N ALA A 14 -37.01 -41.98 0.77
CA ALA A 14 -36.20 -42.22 1.94
C ALA A 14 -36.10 -40.89 2.71
N THR A 15 -36.98 -40.75 3.70
CA THR A 15 -36.85 -39.86 4.85
C THR A 15 -35.66 -40.32 5.69
N GLY A 16 -34.60 -39.51 5.73
CA GLY A 16 -33.49 -39.64 6.66
C GLY A 16 -33.62 -38.56 7.72
N THR A 17 -34.06 -38.98 8.90
CA THR A 17 -34.26 -38.18 10.12
C THR A 17 -32.92 -37.88 10.79
N THR A 18 -32.82 -36.68 11.35
CA THR A 18 -31.90 -36.18 12.39
C THR A 18 -31.10 -37.21 13.18
N ASP A 19 -29.80 -37.00 13.32
CA ASP A 19 -29.13 -36.97 14.64
C ASP A 19 -27.70 -36.39 14.54
N GLY A 20 -27.21 -35.80 15.64
CA GLY A 20 -25.77 -35.71 15.89
C GLY A 20 -25.08 -34.37 15.62
N SER A 21 -25.50 -33.32 16.32
CA SER A 21 -24.63 -32.18 16.64
C SER A 21 -23.42 -32.64 17.46
N VAL A 22 -22.30 -32.93 16.80
CA VAL A 22 -20.99 -33.10 17.45
C VAL A 22 -20.31 -31.74 17.48
N GLN A 23 -20.47 -31.04 18.60
CA GLN A 23 -19.58 -29.94 18.96
C GLN A 23 -18.21 -30.54 19.28
N HIS A 24 -17.28 -30.44 18.34
CA HIS A 24 -15.85 -30.54 18.67
C HIS A 24 -15.46 -29.25 19.40
N GLU A 25 -15.62 -29.24 20.72
CA GLU A 25 -14.93 -28.29 21.58
C GLU A 25 -13.42 -28.54 21.43
N LEU A 26 -12.72 -27.56 20.87
CA LEU A 26 -11.27 -27.55 20.81
C LEU A 26 -10.73 -27.13 22.19
N PRO A 27 -9.83 -27.90 22.81
CA PRO A 27 -9.20 -27.50 24.05
C PRO A 27 -8.09 -26.49 23.73
N PHE A 28 -8.45 -25.22 23.65
CA PHE A 28 -7.50 -24.11 23.66
C PHE A 28 -7.59 -23.35 24.99
N ASP A 29 -7.43 -24.08 26.09
CA ASP A 29 -6.83 -23.52 27.30
C ASP A 29 -5.32 -23.50 27.08
N THR A 30 -4.85 -22.41 26.49
CA THR A 30 -3.45 -22.01 26.58
C THR A 30 -3.44 -20.62 27.19
N ASP A 31 -3.09 -20.57 28.48
CA ASP A 31 -2.73 -19.35 29.16
C ASP A 31 -1.74 -18.54 28.30
N PRO A 32 -1.95 -17.22 28.14
CA PRO A 32 -1.01 -16.39 27.42
C PRO A 32 0.34 -16.39 28.16
N PRO A 33 1.47 -16.52 27.45
CA PRO A 33 2.78 -16.43 28.08
C PRO A 33 2.98 -15.05 28.71
N PRO A 34 3.63 -14.96 29.88
CA PRO A 34 3.90 -13.69 30.54
C PRO A 34 4.74 -12.79 29.62
N GLY A 35 4.22 -11.59 29.37
CA GLY A 35 4.86 -10.61 28.50
C GLY A 35 6.25 -10.18 29.00
N PRO A 36 7.12 -9.70 28.10
CA PRO A 36 8.46 -9.26 28.46
C PRO A 36 8.40 -8.06 29.41
N GLN A 37 9.02 -8.21 30.58
CA GLN A 37 9.19 -7.15 31.58
C GLN A 37 9.93 -5.96 30.94
N ARG A 38 9.23 -4.82 30.89
CA ARG A 38 9.79 -3.55 30.47
C ARG A 38 10.77 -3.08 31.56
N SER A 39 12.06 -3.25 31.33
CA SER A 39 13.09 -2.62 32.15
C SER A 39 12.97 -1.09 31.98
N GLU A 40 12.52 -0.42 33.05
CA GLU A 40 12.59 1.03 33.19
C GLU A 40 14.05 1.48 33.11
N MET A 41 14.39 2.13 32.00
CA MET A 41 15.68 2.76 31.80
C MET A 41 15.58 4.22 32.24
N THR A 42 15.96 4.44 33.49
CA THR A 42 16.09 5.74 34.15
C THR A 42 17.03 6.66 33.35
N PRO A 43 16.62 7.88 32.96
CA PRO A 43 17.55 8.83 32.36
C PRO A 43 18.42 9.51 33.44
N PRO A 44 19.73 9.65 33.20
CA PRO A 44 20.65 10.27 34.16
C PRO A 44 20.47 11.79 34.24
N LYS A 45 20.30 12.27 35.47
CA LYS A 45 20.54 13.65 35.93
C LYS A 45 21.87 14.18 35.38
N LYS A 46 21.84 15.29 34.63
CA LYS A 46 23.00 16.18 34.47
C LYS A 46 22.66 17.58 34.96
N THR A 47 23.02 17.78 36.21
CA THR A 47 23.37 19.04 36.85
C THR A 47 24.59 19.67 36.19
N ARG A 48 24.50 20.94 35.78
CA ARG A 48 25.63 21.89 35.79
C ARG A 48 25.06 23.32 35.69
N LYS A 49 24.86 23.97 36.84
CA LYS A 49 25.76 24.91 37.54
C LYS A 49 26.00 26.23 36.79
N ALA A 50 25.53 27.28 37.47
CA ALA A 50 25.58 28.70 37.17
C ALA A 50 26.99 29.28 37.04
N GLY A 51 27.05 30.46 36.42
CA GLY A 51 28.15 31.42 36.55
C GLY A 51 27.82 32.73 35.84
N PRO A 52 27.50 33.82 36.57
CA PRO A 52 27.36 35.16 36.02
C PRO A 52 28.68 35.93 36.12
N ARG A 53 29.05 36.70 35.11
CA ARG A 53 30.10 37.75 35.21
C ARG A 53 29.83 38.89 34.23
N THR A 54 29.43 40.04 34.80
CA THR A 54 30.02 41.39 34.63
C THR A 54 30.91 41.58 33.38
N GLY A 55 30.71 42.54 32.47
CA GLY A 55 30.49 43.97 32.67
C GLY A 55 31.73 44.75 32.18
N VAL A 56 31.54 45.90 31.51
CA VAL A 56 32.50 47.03 31.32
C VAL A 56 33.56 46.83 30.19
N GLN A 57 33.41 47.39 28.97
CA GLN A 57 33.72 48.76 28.46
C GLN A 57 34.80 48.73 27.31
N PRO A 58 35.24 49.83 26.65
CA PRO A 58 34.79 50.22 25.31
C PRO A 58 35.90 50.15 24.23
N ARG A 59 35.49 50.24 22.96
CA ARG A 59 36.37 50.43 21.80
C ARG A 59 37.15 51.75 21.89
N LYS A 60 38.49 51.67 21.91
CA LYS A 60 39.38 52.64 21.25
C LYS A 60 40.57 51.90 20.62
N ALA A 61 40.85 52.22 19.37
CA ALA A 61 42.09 51.95 18.64
C ALA A 61 42.62 53.31 18.13
N PRO A 62 43.80 53.44 17.51
CA PRO A 62 44.94 52.50 17.35
C PRO A 62 46.31 53.14 17.66
N LYS A 63 47.39 52.34 17.75
CA LYS A 63 48.74 52.80 17.36
C LYS A 63 49.60 51.62 16.89
N LYS A 64 50.27 51.84 15.75
CA LYS A 64 51.16 50.96 14.99
C LYS A 64 52.39 50.54 15.81
N ALA A 65 52.82 49.28 15.67
CA ALA A 65 54.22 48.88 15.49
C ALA A 65 54.34 47.35 15.23
N ASP A 66 54.95 47.04 14.09
CA ASP A 66 55.97 46.02 13.84
C ASP A 66 55.69 44.50 13.95
N ALA A 67 55.79 43.88 12.77
CA ALA A 67 56.45 42.61 12.43
C ALA A 67 56.28 41.36 13.33
N ALA A 68 55.45 40.41 12.87
CA ALA A 68 55.62 38.95 13.04
C ALA A 68 54.65 38.21 12.10
N PRO A 69 54.95 36.98 11.65
CA PRO A 69 54.34 36.39 10.47
C PRO A 69 52.86 36.08 10.72
N LYS A 70 52.01 36.55 9.81
CA LYS A 70 50.59 36.27 9.79
C LYS A 70 50.44 34.77 9.50
N VAL A 71 50.36 33.97 10.56
CA VAL A 71 49.73 32.66 10.57
C VAL A 71 48.50 32.81 9.69
N ARG A 72 48.50 32.13 8.54
CA ARG A 72 47.30 31.99 7.71
C ARG A 72 46.25 31.41 8.64
N GLN A 73 45.41 32.28 9.20
CA GLN A 73 44.07 31.91 9.58
C GLN A 73 43.50 31.33 8.30
N ARG A 74 43.58 30.00 8.19
CA ARG A 74 42.52 29.20 7.60
C ARG A 74 41.28 29.69 8.34
N THR A 75 40.69 30.78 7.85
CA THR A 75 39.25 30.89 7.82
C THR A 75 38.86 29.54 7.28
N ALA A 76 38.36 28.70 8.18
CA ALA A 76 37.45 27.67 7.80
C ALA A 76 36.40 28.44 6.99
N SER A 77 36.62 28.51 5.68
CA SER A 77 35.62 28.14 4.72
C SER A 77 35.02 26.86 5.27
N ARG A 78 34.12 27.04 6.24
CA ARG A 78 32.88 26.32 6.32
C ARG A 78 32.28 26.64 4.97
N SER A 79 32.78 25.91 3.97
CA SER A 79 31.97 25.53 2.85
C SER A 79 30.68 25.18 3.55
N LYS A 80 29.64 25.94 3.25
CA LYS A 80 28.36 25.32 3.01
C LYS A 80 28.72 24.22 2.04
N ALA A 81 29.18 23.08 2.56
CA ALA A 81 29.19 21.82 1.87
C ALA A 81 27.75 21.79 1.43
N ALA A 82 27.54 22.10 0.14
CA ALA A 82 26.25 22.03 -0.51
C ALA A 82 25.68 20.73 0.04
N ALA A 83 24.69 20.85 0.93
CA ALA A 83 24.23 19.73 1.72
C ALA A 83 23.76 18.77 0.65
N LYS A 84 24.60 17.75 0.37
CA LYS A 84 24.50 16.94 -0.83
C LYS A 84 23.17 16.26 -0.63
N GLU A 85 22.14 16.78 -1.29
CA GLU A 85 20.78 16.39 -0.98
C GLU A 85 20.76 14.87 -1.11
N PRO A 86 20.23 14.12 -0.15
CA PRO A 86 20.37 12.67 -0.15
C PRO A 86 19.71 12.12 -1.41
N THR A 87 20.54 11.83 -2.41
CA THR A 87 20.19 11.21 -3.69
C THR A 87 20.26 9.70 -3.52
N GLY A 88 19.17 8.99 -3.82
CA GLY A 88 19.14 7.53 -3.80
C GLY A 88 17.81 6.95 -3.36
N PHE A 89 17.63 5.64 -3.63
CA PHE A 89 16.52 4.84 -3.15
C PHE A 89 16.58 4.74 -1.61
N GLY A 90 15.86 5.62 -0.91
CA GLY A 90 15.71 5.53 0.54
C GLY A 90 14.89 4.31 0.95
N ALA A 91 15.03 3.85 2.19
CA ALA A 91 14.29 2.70 2.74
C ALA A 91 12.76 2.80 2.57
N TRP A 92 12.21 4.02 2.55
CA TRP A 92 10.79 4.25 2.29
C TRP A 92 10.36 3.96 0.84
N LEU A 93 11.26 4.14 -0.14
CA LEU A 93 10.98 3.76 -1.53
C LEU A 93 10.98 2.24 -1.69
N TRP A 94 11.80 1.52 -0.90
CA TRP A 94 11.78 0.06 -0.87
C TRP A 94 10.44 -0.48 -0.38
N LEU A 95 9.79 0.16 0.60
CA LEU A 95 8.41 -0.20 0.97
C LEU A 95 7.44 -0.08 -0.21
N LEU A 96 7.55 0.99 -1.02
CA LEU A 96 6.75 1.13 -2.23
C LEU A 96 7.03 0.03 -3.24
N VAL A 97 8.30 -0.32 -3.46
CA VAL A 97 8.66 -1.42 -4.37
C VAL A 97 8.06 -2.74 -3.90
N ILE A 98 8.17 -3.05 -2.60
CA ILE A 98 7.62 -4.28 -2.03
C ILE A 98 6.10 -4.28 -2.17
N GLY A 99 5.43 -3.16 -1.86
CA GLY A 99 4.00 -3.00 -2.08
C GLY A 99 3.61 -3.23 -3.54
N GLN A 100 4.35 -2.63 -4.47
CA GLN A 100 4.13 -2.78 -5.90
C GLN A 100 4.31 -4.23 -6.37
N LEU A 101 5.33 -4.94 -5.85
CA LEU A 101 5.56 -6.36 -6.12
C LEU A 101 4.43 -7.24 -5.59
N LEU A 102 3.96 -7.01 -4.37
CA LEU A 102 2.83 -7.75 -3.79
C LEU A 102 1.55 -7.54 -4.58
N VAL A 103 1.25 -6.30 -4.99
CA VAL A 103 0.10 -5.98 -5.83
C VAL A 103 0.22 -6.68 -7.19
N THR A 104 1.40 -6.65 -7.80
CA THR A 104 1.66 -7.30 -9.10
C THR A 104 1.49 -8.82 -9.00
N ALA A 105 2.03 -9.45 -7.96
CA ALA A 105 1.87 -10.88 -7.70
C ALA A 105 0.40 -11.27 -7.52
N ARG A 106 -0.37 -10.47 -6.77
CA ARG A 106 -1.81 -10.68 -6.58
C ARG A 106 -2.58 -10.54 -7.90
N MET A 107 -2.23 -9.57 -8.75
CA MET A 107 -2.85 -9.43 -10.07
C MET A 107 -2.56 -10.62 -10.97
N ILE A 108 -1.33 -11.15 -10.96
CA ILE A 108 -0.98 -12.35 -11.73
C ILE A 108 -1.83 -13.54 -11.26
N ASP A 109 -1.95 -13.76 -9.95
CA ASP A 109 -2.82 -14.80 -9.40
C ASP A 109 -4.30 -14.62 -9.83
N THR A 110 -4.79 -13.38 -9.81
CA THR A 110 -6.16 -13.05 -10.25
C THR A 110 -6.34 -13.32 -11.75
N LEU A 111 -5.37 -12.94 -12.59
CA LEU A 111 -5.37 -13.21 -14.03
C LEU A 111 -5.30 -14.71 -14.34
N MET A 112 -4.51 -15.49 -13.60
CA MET A 112 -4.46 -16.95 -13.75
C MET A 112 -5.80 -17.59 -13.38
N LYS A 113 -6.44 -17.14 -12.30
CA LYS A 113 -7.78 -17.60 -11.92
C LYS A 113 -8.81 -17.28 -13.00
N MET A 114 -8.80 -16.06 -13.53
CA MET A 114 -9.68 -15.65 -14.63
C MET A 114 -9.41 -16.45 -15.91
N ALA A 115 -8.15 -16.72 -16.25
CA ALA A 115 -7.79 -17.53 -17.42
C ALA A 115 -8.33 -18.97 -17.31
N ASN A 116 -8.36 -19.55 -16.11
CA ASN A 116 -8.97 -20.87 -15.87
C ASN A 116 -10.50 -20.87 -16.01
N VAL A 117 -11.15 -19.70 -15.92
CA VAL A 117 -12.61 -19.55 -16.14
C VAL A 117 -12.92 -19.48 -17.64
N VAL A 118 -11.97 -19.06 -18.48
CA VAL A 118 -12.15 -19.00 -19.94
C VAL A 118 -12.39 -20.41 -20.49
N GLY A 119 -13.54 -20.62 -21.14
CA GLY A 119 -13.96 -21.91 -21.68
C GLY A 119 -14.80 -22.78 -20.73
N THR A 120 -15.05 -22.33 -19.50
CA THR A 120 -15.99 -22.98 -18.57
C THR A 120 -17.45 -22.56 -18.83
N GLU A 121 -18.41 -23.21 -18.17
CA GLU A 121 -19.83 -22.86 -18.28
C GLU A 121 -20.12 -21.40 -17.88
N VAL A 122 -19.39 -20.84 -16.91
CA VAL A 122 -19.52 -19.43 -16.50
C VAL A 122 -19.19 -18.48 -17.64
N TRP A 123 -18.19 -18.81 -18.47
CA TRP A 123 -17.86 -18.01 -19.64
C TRP A 123 -18.93 -18.11 -20.74
N LYS A 124 -19.60 -19.26 -20.86
CA LYS A 124 -20.70 -19.45 -21.81
C LYS A 124 -21.97 -18.71 -21.38
N GLU A 125 -22.26 -18.68 -20.09
CA GLU A 125 -23.42 -17.99 -19.52
C GLU A 125 -23.25 -16.46 -19.55
N HIS A 126 -22.04 -15.97 -19.28
CA HIS A 126 -21.75 -14.53 -19.19
C HIS A 126 -20.48 -14.10 -19.94
N PRO A 127 -20.41 -14.28 -21.28
CA PRO A 127 -19.20 -14.02 -22.06
C PRO A 127 -18.78 -12.55 -22.03
N ILE A 128 -19.75 -11.64 -22.00
CA ILE A 128 -19.50 -10.18 -21.94
C ILE A 128 -18.89 -9.79 -20.60
N LEU A 129 -19.40 -10.34 -19.49
CA LEU A 129 -18.92 -10.02 -18.15
C LEU A 129 -17.46 -10.48 -17.97
N VAL A 130 -17.19 -11.74 -18.30
CA VAL A 130 -15.86 -12.33 -18.15
C VAL A 130 -14.83 -11.67 -19.08
N SER A 131 -15.22 -11.33 -20.31
CA SER A 131 -14.31 -10.62 -21.23
C SER A 131 -14.06 -9.17 -20.81
N ALA A 132 -15.07 -8.46 -20.29
CA ALA A 132 -14.92 -7.11 -19.76
C ALA A 132 -14.00 -7.09 -18.54
N ASP A 133 -14.20 -8.01 -17.58
CA ASP A 133 -13.34 -8.14 -16.41
C ASP A 133 -11.90 -8.49 -16.79
N LEU A 134 -11.71 -9.45 -17.71
CA LEU A 134 -10.37 -9.81 -18.19
C LEU A 134 -9.66 -8.63 -18.87
N ALA A 135 -10.38 -7.87 -19.70
CA ALA A 135 -9.83 -6.68 -20.35
C ALA A 135 -9.47 -5.59 -19.33
N LEU A 136 -10.32 -5.37 -18.33
CA LEU A 136 -10.12 -4.37 -17.29
C LEU A 136 -8.91 -4.70 -16.41
N TYR A 137 -8.81 -5.94 -15.93
CA TYR A 137 -7.67 -6.42 -15.16
C TYR A 137 -6.39 -6.46 -15.99
N GLY A 138 -6.47 -6.84 -17.27
CA GLY A 138 -5.33 -6.82 -18.19
C GLY A 138 -4.79 -5.40 -18.41
N ALA A 139 -5.67 -4.42 -18.65
CA ALA A 139 -5.27 -3.02 -18.80
C ALA A 139 -4.63 -2.46 -17.51
N ALA A 140 -5.21 -2.77 -16.35
CA ALA A 140 -4.65 -2.37 -15.06
C ALA A 140 -3.29 -3.03 -14.79
N PHE A 141 -3.10 -4.28 -15.20
CA PHE A 141 -1.82 -4.96 -15.09
C PHE A 141 -0.75 -4.31 -15.97
N LEU A 142 -1.07 -3.93 -17.21
CA LEU A 142 -0.16 -3.18 -18.08
C LEU A 142 0.21 -1.82 -17.47
N LEU A 143 -0.76 -1.11 -16.89
CA LEU A 143 -0.50 0.15 -16.18
C LEU A 143 0.43 -0.08 -14.98
N GLN A 144 0.23 -1.15 -14.22
CA GLN A 144 1.06 -1.53 -13.08
C GLN A 144 2.51 -1.82 -13.49
N LEU A 145 2.70 -2.54 -14.60
CA LEU A 145 4.02 -2.78 -15.19
C LEU A 145 4.66 -1.47 -15.66
N ALA A 146 3.89 -0.55 -16.25
CA ALA A 146 4.40 0.76 -16.65
C ALA A 146 4.86 1.59 -15.44
N VAL A 147 4.11 1.57 -14.33
CA VAL A 147 4.51 2.23 -13.06
C VAL A 147 5.79 1.60 -12.52
N LEU A 148 5.87 0.26 -12.48
CA LEU A 148 7.04 -0.45 -11.99
C LEU A 148 8.27 -0.17 -12.86
N ALA A 149 8.12 -0.17 -14.19
CA ALA A 149 9.17 0.17 -15.13
C ALA A 149 9.61 1.63 -14.97
N ALA A 150 8.67 2.58 -14.83
CA ALA A 150 8.99 3.99 -14.58
C ALA A 150 9.74 4.18 -13.25
N MET A 151 9.38 3.39 -12.23
CA MET A 151 10.06 3.37 -10.94
C MET A 151 11.48 2.81 -11.05
N ALA A 152 11.64 1.67 -11.73
CA ALA A 152 12.94 1.01 -11.93
C ALA A 152 13.90 1.87 -12.78
N LEU A 153 13.37 2.50 -13.84
CA LEU A 153 14.10 3.38 -14.74
C LEU A 153 14.30 4.80 -14.18
N ARG A 154 13.79 5.08 -12.97
CA ARG A 154 13.89 6.38 -12.30
C ARG A 154 13.39 7.55 -13.16
N LYS A 155 12.32 7.34 -13.92
CA LYS A 155 11.73 8.37 -14.79
C LYS A 155 10.86 9.36 -14.01
N ALA A 156 10.87 10.64 -14.41
CA ALA A 156 9.99 11.68 -13.88
C ALA A 156 8.50 11.34 -14.00
N GLN A 157 8.15 10.52 -14.98
CA GLN A 157 6.79 10.03 -15.23
C GLN A 157 6.26 9.08 -14.14
N PHE A 158 7.12 8.60 -13.23
CA PHE A 158 6.68 7.71 -12.14
C PHE A 158 5.57 8.34 -11.28
N VAL A 159 5.71 9.61 -10.89
CA VAL A 159 4.74 10.30 -10.04
C VAL A 159 3.34 10.37 -10.67
N PRO A 160 3.16 10.91 -11.90
CA PRO A 160 1.85 10.94 -12.52
C PRO A 160 1.31 9.54 -12.83
N LEU A 161 2.16 8.59 -13.23
CA LEU A 161 1.73 7.20 -13.47
C LEU A 161 1.24 6.52 -12.19
N PHE A 162 1.93 6.72 -11.07
CA PHE A 162 1.54 6.14 -9.79
C PHE A 162 0.18 6.68 -9.32
N ILE A 163 -0.04 7.99 -9.41
CA ILE A 163 -1.33 8.61 -9.04
C ILE A 163 -2.43 8.11 -9.98
N THR A 164 -2.15 8.04 -11.28
CA THR A 164 -3.10 7.49 -12.26
C THR A 164 -3.45 6.05 -11.93
N ALA A 165 -2.46 5.22 -11.59
CA ALA A 165 -2.70 3.84 -11.17
C ALA A 165 -3.57 3.75 -9.93
N VAL A 166 -3.30 4.52 -8.88
CA VAL A 166 -4.12 4.54 -7.65
C VAL A 166 -5.58 4.89 -7.98
N VAL A 167 -5.81 5.90 -8.82
CA VAL A 167 -7.16 6.30 -9.24
C VAL A 167 -7.83 5.20 -10.08
N VAL A 168 -7.11 4.64 -11.04
CA VAL A 168 -7.61 3.55 -11.91
C VAL A 168 -7.98 2.33 -11.08
N TYR A 169 -7.13 1.89 -10.14
CA TYR A 169 -7.44 0.77 -9.24
C TYR A 169 -8.69 1.02 -8.40
N PHE A 170 -8.82 2.23 -7.86
CA PHE A 170 -10.00 2.60 -7.10
C PHE A 170 -11.26 2.54 -7.96
N LEU A 171 -11.21 3.05 -9.19
CA LEU A 171 -12.33 3.01 -10.13
C LEU A 171 -12.69 1.59 -10.56
N ILE A 172 -11.69 0.73 -10.82
CA ILE A 172 -11.90 -0.67 -11.21
C ILE A 172 -12.69 -1.41 -10.15
N GLY A 173 -12.33 -1.26 -8.87
CA GLY A 173 -13.09 -1.90 -7.78
C GLY A 173 -14.55 -1.43 -7.70
N ARG A 174 -14.84 -0.19 -8.11
CA ARG A 174 -16.24 0.31 -8.19
C ARG A 174 -16.96 -0.25 -9.41
N LEU A 175 -16.29 -0.26 -10.57
CA LEU A 175 -16.83 -0.81 -11.80
C LEU A 175 -17.18 -2.28 -11.63
N GLU A 176 -16.30 -3.08 -11.05
CA GLU A 176 -16.55 -4.50 -10.74
C GLU A 176 -17.79 -4.67 -9.86
N SER A 177 -17.92 -3.87 -8.80
CA SER A 177 -19.10 -3.90 -7.91
C SER A 177 -20.40 -3.56 -8.66
N VAL A 178 -20.37 -2.54 -9.52
CA VAL A 178 -21.52 -2.11 -10.31
C VAL A 178 -21.88 -3.15 -11.38
N LEU A 179 -20.88 -3.72 -12.05
CA LEU A 179 -21.06 -4.79 -13.04
C LEU A 179 -21.68 -6.01 -12.38
N ALA A 180 -21.21 -6.37 -11.19
CA ALA A 180 -21.74 -7.48 -10.44
C ALA A 180 -23.20 -7.27 -10.02
N ILE A 181 -23.60 -6.05 -9.62
CA ILE A 181 -25.01 -5.72 -9.37
C ILE A 181 -25.83 -5.82 -10.66
N ALA A 182 -25.34 -5.21 -11.74
CA ALA A 182 -26.08 -5.10 -12.99
C ALA A 182 -26.33 -6.46 -13.66
N PHE A 183 -25.33 -7.36 -13.64
CA PHE A 183 -25.39 -8.63 -14.34
C PHE A 183 -25.78 -9.82 -13.46
N LEU A 184 -25.38 -9.84 -12.18
CA LEU A 184 -25.75 -10.93 -11.26
C LEU A 184 -27.02 -10.63 -10.45
N GLY A 185 -27.62 -9.44 -10.62
CA GLY A 185 -28.83 -9.04 -9.89
C GLY A 185 -28.61 -8.94 -8.38
N MET A 186 -27.38 -8.70 -7.93
CA MET A 186 -27.07 -8.58 -6.51
C MET A 186 -27.76 -7.37 -5.89
N ASP A 187 -28.26 -7.55 -4.67
CA ASP A 187 -28.87 -6.47 -3.90
C ASP A 187 -27.84 -5.35 -3.63
N PRO A 188 -28.10 -4.10 -4.08
CA PRO A 188 -27.24 -2.95 -3.82
C PRO A 188 -26.97 -2.73 -2.32
N GLY A 189 -27.90 -3.14 -1.44
CA GLY A 189 -27.73 -3.07 0.01
C GLY A 189 -26.52 -3.85 0.53
N ARG A 190 -26.05 -4.87 -0.19
CA ARG A 190 -24.84 -5.61 0.17
C ARG A 190 -23.56 -4.77 0.09
N LEU A 191 -23.52 -3.76 -0.78
CA LEU A 191 -22.37 -2.85 -0.87
C LEU A 191 -22.27 -1.89 0.33
N LEU A 192 -23.38 -1.63 1.03
CA LEU A 192 -23.41 -0.80 2.23
C LEU A 192 -23.13 -1.58 3.52
N THR A 193 -22.74 -2.86 3.41
CA THR A 193 -22.35 -3.63 4.59
C THR A 193 -20.99 -3.18 5.11
N ARG A 194 -20.79 -3.23 6.43
CA ARG A 194 -19.49 -2.94 7.04
C ARG A 194 -18.36 -3.79 6.45
N ALA A 195 -18.67 -5.03 6.06
CA ALA A 195 -17.72 -5.94 5.42
C ALA A 195 -17.15 -5.41 4.10
N VAL A 196 -17.87 -4.55 3.38
CA VAL A 196 -17.43 -3.93 2.12
C VAL A 196 -16.90 -2.51 2.36
N LEU A 197 -17.59 -1.72 3.17
CA LEU A 197 -17.20 -0.33 3.47
C LEU A 197 -15.86 -0.20 4.16
N VAL A 198 -15.55 -1.05 5.13
CA VAL A 198 -14.29 -1.01 5.89
C VAL A 198 -13.07 -1.24 4.98
N PRO A 199 -12.98 -2.34 4.19
CA PRO A 199 -11.85 -2.52 3.30
C PRO A 199 -11.79 -1.43 2.22
N MET A 200 -12.94 -0.97 1.69
CA MET A 200 -12.95 0.14 0.75
C MET A 200 -12.37 1.44 1.32
N ALA A 201 -12.71 1.77 2.57
CA ALA A 201 -12.17 2.95 3.24
C ALA A 201 -10.67 2.80 3.56
N ALA A 202 -10.25 1.59 3.93
CA ALA A 202 -8.84 1.28 4.18
C ALA A 202 -8.01 1.39 2.89
N GLU A 203 -8.48 0.84 1.78
CA GLU A 203 -7.82 0.95 0.47
C GLU A 203 -7.68 2.41 0.03
N LEU A 204 -8.77 3.19 0.14
CA LEU A 204 -8.73 4.61 -0.17
C LEU A 204 -7.75 5.37 0.74
N GLY A 205 -7.79 5.11 2.04
CA GLY A 205 -6.90 5.73 3.02
C GLY A 205 -5.43 5.44 2.75
N VAL A 206 -5.11 4.17 2.46
CA VAL A 206 -3.75 3.75 2.09
C VAL A 206 -3.33 4.38 0.76
N GLY A 207 -4.20 4.38 -0.25
CA GLY A 207 -3.94 5.00 -1.55
C GLY A 207 -3.67 6.51 -1.45
N LEU A 208 -4.48 7.23 -0.66
CA LEU A 208 -4.31 8.66 -0.40
C LEU A 208 -3.05 8.95 0.39
N LEU A 209 -2.74 8.15 1.42
CA LEU A 209 -1.52 8.29 2.21
C LEU A 209 -0.28 8.18 1.34
N TRP A 210 -0.23 7.16 0.49
CA TRP A 210 0.89 6.96 -0.44
C TRP A 210 0.94 8.04 -1.51
N SER A 211 -0.20 8.45 -2.07
CA SER A 211 -0.26 9.53 -3.06
C SER A 211 0.24 10.85 -2.49
N ALA A 212 -0.21 11.22 -1.28
CA ALA A 212 0.25 12.40 -0.57
C ALA A 212 1.75 12.32 -0.25
N TYR A 213 2.24 11.14 0.14
CA TYR A 213 3.67 10.91 0.37
C TYR A 213 4.50 11.12 -0.90
N VAL A 214 4.12 10.49 -2.02
CA VAL A 214 4.85 10.58 -3.30
C VAL A 214 4.87 12.02 -3.82
N LEU A 215 3.76 12.76 -3.69
CA LEU A 215 3.66 14.17 -4.10
C LEU A 215 4.48 15.12 -3.22
N ARG A 216 4.50 14.90 -1.91
CA ARG A 216 5.14 15.81 -0.94
C ARG A 216 6.60 15.48 -0.66
N SER A 217 7.04 14.24 -0.88
CA SER A 217 8.38 13.79 -0.53
C SER A 217 9.46 14.45 -1.40
N ARG A 218 10.33 15.24 -0.76
CA ARG A 218 11.51 15.82 -1.40
C ARG A 218 12.45 14.76 -1.98
N ARG A 219 12.49 13.56 -1.42
CA ARG A 219 13.33 12.45 -1.90
C ARG A 219 12.85 11.90 -3.24
N VAL A 220 11.53 11.80 -3.43
CA VAL A 220 10.92 11.40 -4.71
C VAL A 220 11.24 12.44 -5.76
N LYS A 221 11.02 13.73 -5.46
CA LYS A 221 11.38 14.83 -6.37
C LYS A 221 12.87 14.77 -6.74
N ASN A 222 13.77 14.60 -5.77
CA ASN A 222 15.21 14.58 -6.04
C ASN A 222 15.72 13.30 -6.74
N THR A 223 14.93 12.21 -6.76
CA THR A 223 15.32 10.94 -7.42
C THR A 223 14.73 10.82 -8.83
N PHE A 224 13.54 11.37 -9.07
CA PHE A 224 12.82 11.21 -10.33
C PHE A 224 12.70 12.50 -11.15
N VAL A 225 12.80 13.68 -10.52
CA VAL A 225 12.75 14.99 -11.18
C VAL A 225 14.17 15.56 -11.15
N ARG A 226 14.98 15.21 -12.13
CA ARG A 226 16.32 15.76 -12.33
C ARG A 226 16.34 16.70 -13.51
#